data_AF-A0A3D0STA1-F1
#
_entry.id   AF-A0A3D0STA1-F1
#
_cell.length_a   1.000
_cell.length_b   1.000
_cell.length_c   1.000
_cell.angle_alpha   90.00
_cell.angle_beta   90.00
_cell.angle_gamma   90.00
#
_symmetry.space_group_name_H-M   'P 1'
#
loop_
_entity.id
_entity.type
_entity.pdbx_description
1 polymer ?
#
loop_
_entity_poly.entity_id
_entity_poly.type
_entity_poly.pdbx_seq_one_letter_code
_entity_poly.pdbx_strand_id
1 'polypeptide(L)' 'MPSGMRDPGEFRYANELVSFIRSEFGDHFHLEVAAYPEYHPQAPNPNQDLENFQRKVDAGANSAITQYF' A
#
# COMPACT_ATOMS: atom_id res chain seq x y z
N MET A 1 2.17 -23.31 -16.53
CA MET A 1 1.56 -21.97 -16.32
C MET A 1 2.40 -21.25 -15.27
N PRO A 2 2.89 -20.02 -15.50
CA PRO A 2 3.84 -19.39 -14.58
C PRO A 2 3.19 -19.09 -13.23
N SER A 3 3.94 -19.33 -12.17
CA SER A 3 3.54 -19.35 -10.76
C SER A 3 3.42 -17.93 -10.16
N GLY A 4 2.50 -17.12 -10.66
CA GLY A 4 2.24 -15.77 -10.12
C GLY A 4 0.78 -15.32 -10.16
N MET A 5 -0.13 -16.14 -10.69
CA MET A 5 -1.55 -15.83 -10.77
C MET A 5 -2.35 -16.99 -10.19
N ARG A 6 -2.66 -16.92 -8.89
CA ARG A 6 -3.83 -17.51 -8.19
C ARG A 6 -3.65 -17.48 -6.67
N ASP A 7 -3.95 -16.36 -6.07
CA ASP A 7 -5.15 -16.09 -5.26
C ASP A 7 -5.15 -14.56 -5.09
N PRO A 8 -6.27 -13.82 -5.12
CA PRO A 8 -6.26 -12.53 -4.46
C PRO A 8 -5.88 -12.87 -3.02
N GLY A 9 -4.65 -12.56 -2.61
CA GLY A 9 -4.20 -12.81 -1.25
C GLY A 9 -5.24 -12.25 -0.27
N GLU A 10 -5.19 -12.68 1.00
CA GLU A 10 -6.16 -12.26 2.02
C GLU A 10 -6.38 -10.73 2.10
N PHE A 11 -5.44 -9.95 1.57
CA PHE A 11 -5.50 -8.49 1.46
C PHE A 11 -5.68 -8.04 0.00
N ARG A 12 -6.73 -7.26 -0.22
CA ARG A 12 -7.05 -6.60 -1.50
C ARG A 12 -6.27 -5.30 -1.67
N TYR A 13 -5.93 -4.61 -0.59
CA TYR A 13 -5.21 -3.33 -0.61
C TYR A 13 -4.01 -3.32 0.35
N ALA A 14 -2.98 -2.55 0.00
CA ALA A 14 -1.75 -2.48 0.79
C ALA A 14 -1.98 -1.98 2.23
N ASN A 15 -2.95 -1.09 2.46
CA ASN A 15 -3.27 -0.63 3.81
C ASN A 15 -3.79 -1.76 4.71
N GLU A 16 -4.43 -2.79 4.16
CA GLU A 16 -4.92 -3.93 4.94
C GLU A 16 -3.75 -4.78 5.47
N LEU A 17 -2.73 -4.99 4.64
CA LEU A 17 -1.50 -5.65 5.05
C LEU A 17 -0.73 -4.82 6.09
N VAL A 18 -0.65 -3.49 5.93
CA VAL A 18 0.00 -2.61 6.91
C VAL A 18 -0.72 -2.69 8.26
N SER A 19 -2.06 -2.57 8.27
CA SER A 19 -2.86 -2.70 9.50
C SER A 19 -2.67 -4.05 10.18
N PHE A 20 -2.63 -5.14 9.41
CA PHE A 20 -2.39 -6.48 9.93
C PHE A 20 -0.99 -6.60 10.58
N ILE A 21 0.06 -6.13 9.91
CA ILE A 21 1.41 -6.19 10.49
C ILE A 21 1.47 -5.37 11.78
N ARG A 22 0.81 -4.20 11.82
CA ARG A 22 0.74 -3.37 13.03
C ARG A 22 -0.05 -4.04 14.15
N SER A 23 -1.15 -4.74 13.85
CA SER A 23 -1.92 -5.45 14.89
C SER A 23 -1.15 -6.62 15.49
N GLU A 24 -0.42 -7.39 14.67
CA GLU A 24 0.27 -8.60 15.12
C GLU A 24 1.64 -8.31 15.75
N PHE A 25 2.35 -7.29 15.26
CA PHE A 25 3.77 -7.08 15.59
C PHE A 25 4.07 -5.67 16.15
N GLY A 26 3.08 -4.78 16.23
CA GLY A 26 3.28 -3.39 16.67
C GLY A 26 4.34 -2.66 15.83
N ASP A 27 5.26 -1.99 16.51
CA ASP A 27 6.33 -1.20 15.88
C ASP A 27 7.61 -2.01 15.59
N HIS A 28 7.56 -3.34 15.69
CA HIS A 28 8.75 -4.19 15.47
C HIS A 28 9.36 -4.00 14.07
N PHE A 29 8.52 -3.79 13.06
CA PHE A 29 8.95 -3.59 11.68
C PHE A 29 8.85 -2.12 11.26
N HIS A 30 9.86 -1.66 10.52
CA HIS A 30 9.75 -0.43 9.73
C HIS A 30 9.05 -0.76 8.41
N LEU A 31 7.92 -0.09 8.13
CA LEU A 31 7.07 -0.36 6.98
C LEU A 31 7.14 0.78 5.98
N GLU A 32 7.49 0.45 4.74
CA GLU A 32 7.50 1.39 3.63
C GLU A 32 6.39 1.04 2.63
N VAL A 33 5.72 2.05 2.10
CA VAL A 33 4.64 1.87 1.11
C VAL A 33 4.94 2.57 -0.20
N ALA A 34 4.41 2.08 -1.32
CA ALA A 34 4.57 2.75 -2.60
C ALA A 34 3.82 4.10 -2.64
N ALA A 35 4.37 5.08 -3.34
CA ALA A 35 3.73 6.35 -3.68
C ALA A 35 3.88 6.64 -5.18
N TYR A 36 2.95 7.39 -5.76
CA TYR A 36 2.95 7.75 -7.18
C TYR A 36 3.01 9.27 -7.30
N PRO A 37 4.14 9.87 -7.73
CA PRO A 37 4.27 11.32 -7.84
C PRO A 37 3.27 11.95 -8.81
N GLU A 38 2.97 11.28 -9.93
CA GLU A 38 1.94 11.70 -10.87
C GLU A 38 0.58 11.20 -10.41
N TYR A 39 0.35 9.88 -10.49
CA TYR A 39 -0.89 9.21 -10.11
C TYR A 39 -0.83 7.70 -10.39
N HIS A 40 -1.50 6.84 -9.60
CA HIS A 40 -1.62 5.42 -9.93
C HIS A 40 -2.53 5.17 -11.17
N PRO A 41 -2.09 4.43 -12.22
CA PRO A 41 -2.85 4.27 -13.48
C PRO A 41 -4.25 3.66 -13.36
N GLN A 42 -4.48 2.82 -12.34
CA GLN A 42 -5.78 2.18 -12.11
C GLN A 42 -6.72 2.96 -11.21
N ALA A 43 -6.26 4.06 -10.63
CA ALA A 43 -7.13 4.83 -9.77
C ALA A 43 -8.03 5.76 -10.65
N PRO A 44 -9.21 6.22 -10.18
CA PRO A 44 -10.15 6.98 -11.01
C PRO A 44 -9.78 8.45 -11.33
N ASN A 45 -9.14 9.16 -10.40
CA ASN A 45 -8.64 10.54 -10.51
C ASN A 45 -7.58 10.85 -9.42
N PRO A 46 -6.67 11.84 -9.62
CA PRO A 46 -5.58 12.21 -8.69
C PRO A 46 -5.95 12.24 -7.21
N ASN A 47 -7.09 12.84 -6.86
CA ASN A 47 -7.54 12.93 -5.47
C ASN A 47 -7.77 11.55 -4.85
N GLN A 48 -8.34 10.61 -5.60
CA GLN A 48 -8.62 9.27 -5.07
C GLN A 48 -7.35 8.46 -4.78
N ASP A 49 -6.26 8.64 -5.53
CA ASP A 49 -4.97 7.98 -5.22
C ASP A 49 -4.29 8.65 -4.03
N LEU A 50 -4.39 9.97 -3.90
CA LEU A 50 -3.90 10.66 -2.71
C LEU A 50 -4.65 10.20 -1.45
N GLU A 51 -5.97 10.03 -1.51
CA GLU A 51 -6.75 9.43 -0.42
C GLU A 51 -6.32 7.99 -0.12
N ASN A 52 -6.04 7.18 -1.15
CA ASN A 52 -5.53 5.82 -0.96
C ASN A 52 -4.11 5.80 -0.38
N PHE A 53 -3.27 6.78 -0.74
CA PHE A 53 -1.97 6.99 -0.14
C PHE A 53 -2.11 7.34 1.34
N GLN A 54 -3.00 8.27 1.68
CA GLN A 54 -3.31 8.61 3.06
C GLN A 54 -3.78 7.39 3.87
N ARG A 55 -4.65 6.53 3.32
CA ARG A 55 -5.08 5.28 4.00
C ARG A 55 -3.92 4.37 4.37
N LYS A 56 -2.84 4.32 3.55
CA LYS A 56 -1.64 3.54 3.86
C LYS A 56 -0.82 4.18 4.98
N VAL A 57 -0.73 5.50 5.02
CA VAL A 57 -0.08 6.25 6.10
C VAL A 57 -0.83 6.07 7.41
N ASP A 58 -2.15 6.26 7.38
CA ASP A 58 -3.04 6.12 8.55
C ASP A 58 -3.05 4.68 9.11
N ALA A 59 -2.82 3.67 8.25
CA ALA A 59 -2.66 2.28 8.67
C ALA A 59 -1.37 2.01 9.46
N GLY A 60 -0.40 2.94 9.43
CA GLY A 60 0.84 2.87 10.21
C GLY A 60 2.11 2.67 9.37
N ALA A 61 2.12 3.07 8.10
CA ALA A 61 3.35 3.13 7.31
C ALA A 61 4.32 4.19 7.88
N ASN A 62 5.61 3.91 7.87
CA ASN A 62 6.65 4.83 8.38
C ASN A 62 7.20 5.76 7.30
N SER A 63 7.32 5.27 6.07
CA SER A 63 7.85 6.02 4.93
C SER A 63 7.21 5.54 3.63
N ALA A 64 7.50 6.27 2.55
CA ALA A 64 7.06 5.88 1.21
C ALA A 64 8.20 5.96 0.19
N ILE A 65 8.18 5.04 -0.76
CA ILE A 65 9.07 5.04 -1.92
C ILE A 65 8.24 5.38 -3.15
N THR A 66 8.68 6.38 -3.91
CA THR A 66 7.98 6.81 -5.12
C THR A 66 8.28 5.90 -6.30
N GLN A 67 7.32 5.75 -7.21
CA GLN A 67 7.61 5.31 -8.58
C GLN A 67 8.61 6.27 -9.25
N TYR A 68 9.43 5.75 -10.17
CA TYR A 68 10.32 6.55 -11.02
C TYR A 68 9.51 7.56 -11.85
N PHE A 69 10.07 8.77 -12.03
CA PHE A 69 9.45 9.89 -12.73
C PHE A 69 10.33 10.35 -13.92
#